data_AF-A0A970ZMG7-F1
#
_entry.id   AF-A0A970ZMG7-F1
#
_cell.length_a   1.000
_cell.length_b   1.000
_cell.length_c   1.000
_cell.angle_alpha   90.00
_cell.angle_beta   90.00
_cell.angle_gamma   90.00
#
_symmetry.space_group_name_H-M   'P 1'
#
loop_
_entity.id
_entity.type
_entity.pdbx_description
1 polymer ?
#
loop_
_entity_poly.entity_id
_entity_poly.type
_entity_poly.pdbx_seq_one_letter_code
_entity_poly.pdbx_strand_id
1 'polypeptide(L)'
;EKAGGVSGDDQIRDKADQENILRFLRDKQLPTHPATIEEVMKNFASSACAYHVLRDRLKSHIGAVPIASSIAEALACEFSEERFRNDDYWRPSTIRELALDLAKRDGLTHAMLSGSREADPRILRVLHDGASVIERRSKNGLAQYYSDIESRLTSPKNAWEMLRDFTAKICHMGEGLSADFMKNIGFHVFVKPDFHFLRQLPELAGVDT
;
A
#
# COMPACT_ATOMS: atom_id res chain seq x y z
N GLU A 1 4.31 27.56 38.08
CA GLU A 1 5.04 27.66 36.79
C GLU A 1 5.93 26.44 36.60
N LYS A 2 5.70 25.69 35.52
CA LYS A 2 6.72 24.99 34.73
C LYS A 2 6.09 24.72 33.37
N ALA A 3 6.45 25.58 32.42
CA ALA A 3 6.26 25.36 30.99
C ALA A 3 7.29 24.36 30.47
N GLY A 4 6.96 23.68 29.38
CA GLY A 4 7.89 22.89 28.57
C GLY A 4 7.57 21.40 28.61
N GLY A 5 7.24 20.73 27.51
CA GLY A 5 7.08 21.15 26.13
C GLY A 5 6.33 20.02 25.42
N VAL A 6 5.46 20.39 24.50
CA VAL A 6 4.75 19.44 23.63
C VAL A 6 5.80 18.70 22.82
N SER A 7 5.99 17.40 23.10
CA SER A 7 6.94 16.55 22.38
C SER A 7 6.45 16.37 20.94
N GLY A 8 6.97 17.20 20.03
CA GLY A 8 7.74 16.80 18.84
C GLY A 8 7.26 15.72 17.86
N ASP A 9 6.15 15.02 18.08
CA ASP A 9 5.78 13.84 17.27
C ASP A 9 4.83 14.14 16.08
N ASP A 10 4.47 15.41 15.86
CA ASP A 10 3.49 15.81 14.84
C ASP A 10 4.09 16.55 13.62
N GLN A 11 5.42 16.63 13.51
CA GLN A 11 6.08 17.29 12.37
C GLN A 11 7.02 16.34 11.66
N ILE A 12 6.47 15.61 10.70
CA ILE A 12 6.89 15.59 9.27
C ILE A 12 5.85 14.68 8.59
N ARG A 13 4.72 15.26 8.17
CA ARG A 13 4.04 14.74 7.00
C ARG A 13 4.99 14.96 5.83
N ASP A 14 5.32 13.90 5.12
CA ASP A 14 6.13 13.98 3.92
C ASP A 14 5.48 14.97 2.94
N LYS A 15 6.27 15.88 2.36
CA LYS A 15 5.76 16.86 1.39
C LYS A 15 5.01 16.19 0.25
N ALA A 16 5.41 14.97 -0.12
CA ALA A 16 4.74 14.15 -1.11
C ALA A 16 3.29 13.78 -0.73
N ASP A 17 3.04 13.38 0.53
CA ASP A 17 1.68 13.07 0.99
C ASP A 17 0.81 14.33 1.03
N GLN A 18 1.38 15.45 1.47
CA GLN A 18 0.67 16.73 1.51
C GLN A 18 0.37 17.26 0.10
N GLU A 19 1.29 17.14 -0.85
CA GLU A 19 1.07 17.49 -2.26
C GLU A 19 0.00 16.61 -2.90
N ASN A 20 0.00 15.30 -2.65
CA ASN A 20 -1.02 14.40 -3.19
C ASN A 20 -2.42 14.73 -2.64
N ILE A 21 -2.52 15.03 -1.35
CA ILE A 21 -3.78 15.45 -0.72
C ILE A 21 -4.23 16.81 -1.27
N LEU A 22 -3.32 17.79 -1.42
CA LEU A 22 -3.66 19.10 -1.98
C LEU A 22 -4.05 19.03 -3.46
N ARG A 23 -3.39 18.21 -4.28
CA ARG A 23 -3.78 17.95 -5.68
C ARG A 23 -5.16 17.29 -5.76
N PHE A 24 -5.44 16.33 -4.87
CA PHE A 24 -6.75 15.71 -4.75
C PHE A 24 -7.85 16.73 -4.40
N LEU A 25 -7.62 17.57 -3.40
CA LEU A 25 -8.60 18.55 -2.89
C LEU A 25 -8.78 19.76 -3.82
N ARG A 26 -7.71 20.26 -4.45
CA ARG A 26 -7.71 21.48 -5.28
C ARG A 26 -8.03 21.18 -6.75
N ASP A 27 -7.40 20.15 -7.31
CA ASP A 27 -7.36 19.93 -8.76
C ASP A 27 -8.27 18.77 -9.19
N LYS A 28 -8.93 18.09 -8.24
CA LYS A 28 -9.74 16.87 -8.46
C LYS A 28 -9.01 15.80 -9.27
N GLN A 29 -7.68 15.82 -9.29
CA GLN A 29 -6.88 14.80 -9.94
C GLN A 29 -6.89 13.55 -9.05
N LEU A 30 -7.76 12.63 -9.40
CA LEU A 30 -7.87 11.32 -8.77
C LEU A 30 -6.83 10.39 -9.40
N PRO A 31 -6.16 9.52 -8.61
CA PRO A 31 -5.49 8.36 -9.17
C PRO A 31 -6.49 7.62 -10.08
N THR A 32 -6.06 7.30 -11.29
CA THR A 32 -6.86 6.48 -12.20
C THR A 32 -6.57 5.02 -11.95
N HIS A 33 -7.50 4.15 -12.37
CA HIS A 33 -7.23 2.72 -12.39
C HIS A 33 -5.95 2.43 -13.19
N PRO A 34 -4.96 1.72 -12.61
CA PRO A 34 -3.81 1.26 -13.35
C PRO A 34 -4.24 0.39 -14.54
N ALA A 35 -3.55 0.54 -15.67
CA ALA A 35 -3.91 -0.14 -16.91
C ALA A 35 -3.47 -1.61 -16.92
N THR A 36 -2.47 -1.95 -16.10
CA THR A 36 -1.88 -3.29 -16.05
C THR A 36 -1.87 -3.88 -14.65
N ILE A 37 -1.77 -5.20 -14.55
CA ILE A 37 -1.78 -5.90 -13.25
C ILE A 37 -0.45 -5.68 -12.53
N GLU A 38 0.62 -5.49 -13.29
CA GLU A 38 1.95 -5.14 -12.84
C GLU A 38 1.93 -3.79 -12.11
N GLU A 39 1.25 -2.79 -12.66
CA GLU A 39 1.07 -1.49 -11.99
C GLU A 39 0.21 -1.60 -10.72
N VAL A 40 -0.85 -2.45 -10.73
CA VAL A 40 -1.63 -2.74 -9.51
C VAL A 40 -0.72 -3.34 -8.42
N MET A 41 0.14 -4.30 -8.78
CA MET A 41 1.06 -4.93 -7.84
C MET A 41 2.14 -3.96 -7.33
N LYS A 42 2.66 -3.06 -8.17
CA LYS A 42 3.59 -2.00 -7.74
C LYS A 42 2.93 -1.02 -6.78
N ASN A 43 1.68 -0.62 -7.05
CA ASN A 43 0.90 0.20 -6.13
C ASN A 43 0.70 -0.51 -4.79
N PHE A 44 0.32 -1.80 -4.82
CA PHE A 44 0.18 -2.62 -3.62
C PHE A 44 1.47 -2.67 -2.79
N ALA A 45 2.61 -2.97 -3.43
CA ALA A 45 3.91 -3.01 -2.77
C ALA A 45 4.29 -1.65 -2.16
N SER A 46 4.10 -0.56 -2.91
CA SER A 46 4.43 0.78 -2.41
C SER A 46 3.60 1.16 -1.17
N SER A 47 2.30 0.86 -1.17
CA SER A 47 1.43 1.08 0.00
C SER A 47 1.80 0.18 1.17
N ALA A 48 2.16 -1.09 0.92
CA ALA A 48 2.64 -2.00 1.95
C ALA A 48 3.94 -1.51 2.63
N CYS A 49 4.77 -0.76 1.89
CA CYS A 49 6.02 -0.20 2.37
C CYS A 49 5.89 1.15 3.10
N ALA A 50 4.68 1.71 3.23
CA ALA A 50 4.49 3.05 3.77
C ALA A 50 4.72 3.17 5.30
N TYR A 51 4.85 2.05 6.03
CA TYR A 51 5.14 2.09 7.46
C TYR A 51 6.63 2.42 7.74
N HIS A 52 6.86 3.21 8.79
CA HIS A 52 8.14 3.88 9.10
C HIS A 52 9.39 2.99 8.93
N VAL A 53 9.44 1.82 9.56
CA VAL A 53 10.65 0.98 9.59
C VAL A 53 11.08 0.53 8.19
N LEU A 54 10.15 0.02 7.38
CA LEU A 54 10.47 -0.42 6.02
C LEU A 54 10.61 0.76 5.07
N ARG A 55 9.82 1.82 5.25
CA ARG A 55 9.91 3.06 4.50
C ARG A 55 11.32 3.66 4.59
N ASP A 56 11.89 3.75 5.78
CA ASP A 56 13.22 4.31 6.00
C ASP A 56 14.33 3.46 5.38
N ARG A 57 14.21 2.14 5.53
CA ARG A 57 15.15 1.18 4.94
C ARG A 57 15.12 1.25 3.41
N LEU A 58 13.95 1.35 2.80
CA LEU A 58 13.85 1.48 1.34
C LEU A 58 14.27 2.87 0.85
N LYS A 59 13.96 3.92 1.62
CA LYS A 59 14.37 5.30 1.32
C LYS A 59 15.88 5.46 1.34
N SER A 60 16.61 4.74 2.21
CA SER A 60 18.07 4.82 2.25
C SER A 60 18.71 4.27 0.97
N HIS A 61 18.07 3.33 0.27
CA HIS A 61 18.56 2.78 -1.00
C HIS A 61 18.38 3.73 -2.18
N ILE A 62 17.25 4.46 -2.25
CA ILE A 62 16.88 5.25 -3.44
C ILE A 62 16.83 6.78 -3.19
N GLY A 63 17.11 7.24 -1.97
CA GLY A 63 17.14 8.65 -1.59
C GLY A 63 15.77 9.33 -1.44
N ALA A 64 14.67 8.61 -1.73
CA ALA A 64 13.31 9.13 -1.68
C ALA A 64 12.33 8.06 -1.16
N VAL A 65 11.14 8.48 -0.75
CA VAL A 65 10.10 7.52 -0.32
C VAL A 65 9.63 6.72 -1.53
N PRO A 66 9.62 5.38 -1.46
CA PRO A 66 9.19 4.56 -2.58
C PRO A 66 7.72 4.81 -2.93
N ILE A 67 7.47 5.00 -4.21
CA ILE A 67 6.14 5.09 -4.83
C ILE A 67 6.03 4.02 -5.91
N ALA A 68 4.87 3.84 -6.55
CA ALA A 68 4.66 2.81 -7.56
C ALA A 68 5.72 2.81 -8.69
N SER A 69 6.23 3.98 -9.08
CA SER A 69 7.27 4.09 -10.13
C SER A 69 8.70 3.79 -9.64
N SER A 70 8.96 3.79 -8.33
CA SER A 70 10.30 3.59 -7.76
C SER A 70 10.42 2.38 -6.83
N ILE A 71 9.30 1.71 -6.49
CA ILE A 71 9.30 0.55 -5.60
C ILE A 71 10.09 -0.63 -6.18
N ALA A 72 10.09 -0.80 -7.51
CA ALA A 72 10.89 -1.81 -8.19
C ALA A 72 12.38 -1.64 -7.92
N GLU A 73 12.88 -0.41 -8.07
CA GLU A 73 14.29 -0.09 -7.79
C GLU A 73 14.62 -0.27 -6.31
N ALA A 74 13.74 0.21 -5.41
CA ALA A 74 13.95 0.12 -3.98
C ALA A 74 14.06 -1.34 -3.50
N LEU A 75 13.18 -2.23 -3.99
CA LEU A 75 13.21 -3.65 -3.66
C LEU A 75 14.40 -4.36 -4.32
N ALA A 76 14.76 -3.99 -5.55
CA ALA A 76 15.93 -4.55 -6.23
C ALA A 76 17.22 -4.27 -5.45
N CYS A 77 17.40 -3.04 -4.94
CA CYS A 77 18.53 -2.69 -4.09
C CYS A 77 18.49 -3.42 -2.74
N GLU A 78 17.33 -3.40 -2.08
CA GLU A 78 17.14 -4.01 -0.76
C GLU A 78 17.45 -5.51 -0.74
N PHE A 79 17.00 -6.24 -1.76
CA PHE A 79 17.18 -7.69 -1.84
C PHE A 79 18.36 -8.12 -2.72
N SER A 80 19.08 -7.17 -3.32
CA SER A 80 20.06 -7.42 -4.38
C SER A 80 19.49 -8.36 -5.45
N GLU A 81 18.34 -8.02 -5.99
CA GLU A 81 17.52 -8.88 -6.85
C GLU A 81 17.01 -8.15 -8.10
N GLU A 82 17.66 -8.41 -9.24
CA GLU A 82 17.35 -7.78 -10.54
C GLU A 82 15.96 -8.13 -11.07
N ARG A 83 15.38 -9.27 -10.64
CA ARG A 83 14.03 -9.67 -11.07
C ARG A 83 12.98 -8.62 -10.73
N PHE A 84 13.16 -7.81 -9.67
CA PHE A 84 12.25 -6.70 -9.37
C PHE A 84 12.26 -5.58 -10.43
N ARG A 85 13.33 -5.42 -11.22
CA ARG A 85 13.40 -4.43 -12.30
C ARG A 85 12.73 -4.89 -13.59
N ASN A 86 12.32 -6.16 -13.66
CA ASN A 86 11.61 -6.70 -14.80
C ASN A 86 10.10 -6.72 -14.53
N ASP A 87 9.33 -6.03 -15.37
CA ASP A 87 7.87 -5.91 -15.23
C ASP A 87 7.14 -7.26 -15.32
N ASP A 88 7.69 -8.26 -16.02
CA ASP A 88 7.08 -9.60 -16.06
C ASP A 88 7.03 -10.27 -14.68
N TYR A 89 7.95 -9.91 -13.78
CA TYR A 89 7.96 -10.40 -12.39
C TYR A 89 6.95 -9.71 -11.49
N TRP A 90 6.34 -8.61 -11.94
CA TRP A 90 5.30 -7.90 -11.20
C TRP A 90 3.91 -8.49 -11.38
N ARG A 91 3.76 -9.57 -12.16
CA ARG A 91 2.52 -10.34 -12.20
C ARG A 91 2.29 -11.06 -10.86
N PRO A 92 1.03 -11.21 -10.40
CA PRO A 92 0.74 -11.82 -9.11
C PRO A 92 1.32 -13.23 -8.90
N SER A 93 1.28 -14.10 -9.91
CA SER A 93 1.88 -15.44 -9.80
C SER A 93 3.40 -15.36 -9.62
N THR A 94 4.05 -14.55 -10.44
CA THR A 94 5.51 -14.44 -10.50
C THR A 94 6.10 -13.73 -9.30
N ILE A 95 5.49 -12.64 -8.82
CA ILE A 95 5.94 -11.92 -7.62
C ILE A 95 5.78 -12.79 -6.37
N ARG A 96 4.74 -13.64 -6.32
CA ARG A 96 4.52 -14.61 -5.24
C ARG A 96 5.64 -15.63 -5.20
N GLU A 97 6.00 -16.20 -6.34
CA GLU A 97 7.11 -17.15 -6.46
C GLU A 97 8.45 -16.50 -6.12
N LEU A 98 8.69 -15.28 -6.60
CA LEU A 98 9.88 -14.50 -6.26
C LEU A 98 10.01 -14.28 -4.75
N ALA A 99 8.90 -13.92 -4.07
CA ALA A 99 8.92 -13.75 -2.62
C ALA A 99 9.28 -15.04 -1.87
N LEU A 100 8.82 -16.20 -2.35
CA LEU A 100 9.17 -17.50 -1.78
C LEU A 100 10.64 -17.86 -2.03
N ASP A 101 11.14 -17.59 -3.24
CA ASP A 101 12.55 -17.80 -3.59
C ASP A 101 13.48 -16.99 -2.68
N LEU A 102 13.17 -15.71 -2.48
CA LEU A 102 13.94 -14.81 -1.61
C LEU A 102 13.88 -15.26 -0.16
N ALA A 103 12.69 -15.64 0.34
CA ALA A 103 12.59 -16.17 1.68
C ALA A 103 13.35 -17.49 1.87
N LYS A 104 13.39 -18.34 0.84
CA LYS A 104 14.20 -19.57 0.87
C LYS A 104 15.69 -19.25 0.90
N ARG A 105 16.14 -18.30 0.08
CA ARG A 105 17.52 -17.81 0.05
C ARG A 105 17.95 -17.29 1.43
N ASP A 106 17.06 -16.59 2.10
CA ASP A 106 17.33 -15.91 3.38
C ASP A 106 17.01 -16.80 4.60
N GLY A 107 16.64 -18.08 4.41
CA GLY A 107 16.35 -19.02 5.49
C GLY A 107 15.01 -18.79 6.22
N LEU A 108 14.11 -18.01 5.64
CA LEU A 108 12.85 -17.53 6.21
C LEU A 108 11.64 -18.40 5.85
N THR A 109 11.81 -19.48 5.08
CA THR A 109 10.68 -20.32 4.58
C THR A 109 9.75 -20.76 5.70
N HIS A 110 10.28 -21.19 6.86
CA HIS A 110 9.45 -21.62 7.98
C HIS A 110 8.64 -20.45 8.55
N ALA A 111 9.27 -19.28 8.74
CA ALA A 111 8.59 -18.08 9.23
C ALA A 111 7.51 -17.62 8.24
N MET A 112 7.79 -17.70 6.93
CA MET A 112 6.80 -17.49 5.89
C MET A 112 5.66 -18.50 6.00
N LEU A 113 5.87 -19.81 5.95
CA LEU A 113 4.77 -20.79 5.89
C LEU A 113 3.95 -20.88 7.19
N SER A 114 4.56 -20.67 8.35
CA SER A 114 3.89 -20.73 9.66
C SER A 114 3.04 -19.51 9.99
N GLY A 115 3.14 -18.44 9.19
CA GLY A 115 2.46 -17.17 9.49
C GLY A 115 3.05 -16.45 10.69
N SER A 116 4.31 -16.72 11.04
CA SER A 116 5.00 -16.02 12.12
C SER A 116 5.14 -14.54 11.77
N ARG A 117 4.83 -13.67 12.74
CA ARG A 117 5.02 -12.22 12.63
C ARG A 117 6.49 -11.79 12.70
N GLU A 118 7.38 -12.75 12.91
CA GLU A 118 8.82 -12.57 13.08
C GLU A 118 9.60 -12.69 11.76
N ALA A 119 8.94 -12.99 10.64
CA ALA A 119 9.60 -12.97 9.33
C ALA A 119 10.06 -11.54 8.99
N ASP A 120 11.36 -11.29 9.11
CA ASP A 120 12.02 -10.07 8.61
C ASP A 120 12.85 -10.43 7.38
N PRO A 121 12.65 -9.76 6.22
CA PRO A 121 11.79 -8.61 6.02
C PRO A 121 10.32 -8.97 5.78
N ARG A 122 9.43 -8.34 6.58
CA ARG A 122 7.97 -8.54 6.56
C ARG A 122 7.35 -8.36 5.17
N ILE A 123 7.99 -7.56 4.32
CA ILE A 123 7.53 -7.28 2.96
C ILE A 123 7.44 -8.52 2.08
N LEU A 124 8.33 -9.51 2.24
CA LEU A 124 8.25 -10.75 1.44
C LEU A 124 6.94 -11.49 1.71
N ARG A 125 6.51 -11.53 2.98
CA ARG A 125 5.23 -12.12 3.36
C ARG A 125 4.04 -11.30 2.84
N VAL A 126 4.11 -9.97 2.93
CA VAL A 126 3.05 -9.09 2.41
C VAL A 126 2.90 -9.25 0.90
N LEU A 127 4.01 -9.26 0.15
CA LEU A 127 4.04 -9.47 -1.29
C LEU A 127 3.44 -10.82 -1.66
N HIS A 128 3.85 -11.89 -0.99
CA HIS A 128 3.34 -13.24 -1.22
C HIS A 128 1.81 -13.34 -1.00
N ASP A 129 1.33 -12.88 0.15
CA ASP A 129 -0.09 -12.99 0.50
C ASP A 129 -0.94 -12.04 -0.35
N GLY A 130 -0.48 -10.82 -0.54
CA GLY A 130 -1.14 -9.81 -1.35
C GLY A 130 -1.28 -10.23 -2.79
N ALA A 131 -0.21 -10.77 -3.38
CA ALA A 131 -0.25 -11.31 -4.72
C ALA A 131 -1.24 -12.48 -4.84
N SER A 132 -1.32 -13.36 -3.84
CA SER A 132 -2.32 -14.44 -3.82
C SER A 132 -3.76 -13.92 -3.76
N VAL A 133 -4.01 -12.83 -3.02
CA VAL A 133 -5.33 -12.19 -2.94
C VAL A 133 -5.67 -11.50 -4.26
N ILE A 134 -4.74 -10.72 -4.80
CA ILE A 134 -4.91 -9.97 -6.05
C ILE A 134 -5.13 -10.94 -7.21
N GLU A 135 -4.30 -11.97 -7.37
CA GLU A 135 -4.45 -13.01 -8.41
C GLU A 135 -5.85 -13.62 -8.41
N ARG A 136 -6.36 -14.00 -7.23
CA ARG A 136 -7.69 -14.60 -7.10
C ARG A 136 -8.80 -13.63 -7.49
N ARG A 137 -8.69 -12.37 -7.08
CA ARG A 137 -9.69 -11.34 -7.36
C ARG A 137 -9.62 -10.83 -8.80
N SER A 138 -8.45 -10.86 -9.42
CA SER A 138 -8.22 -10.45 -10.81
C SER A 138 -8.24 -11.60 -11.81
N LYS A 139 -8.65 -12.80 -11.41
CA LYS A 139 -8.67 -14.00 -12.27
C LYS A 139 -9.49 -13.83 -13.57
N ASN A 140 -10.48 -12.94 -13.54
CA ASN A 140 -11.37 -12.63 -14.66
C ASN A 140 -10.92 -11.37 -15.44
N GLY A 141 -9.72 -10.85 -15.16
CA GLY A 141 -9.19 -9.62 -15.74
C GLY A 141 -9.41 -8.38 -14.86
N LEU A 142 -8.64 -7.31 -15.16
CA LEU A 142 -8.64 -6.07 -14.37
C LEU A 142 -9.97 -5.32 -14.41
N ALA A 143 -10.64 -5.28 -15.56
CA ALA A 143 -11.93 -4.60 -15.69
C ALA A 143 -12.97 -5.21 -14.73
N GLN A 144 -13.05 -6.55 -14.67
CA GLN A 144 -13.93 -7.23 -13.73
C GLN A 144 -13.46 -7.03 -12.28
N TYR A 145 -12.16 -7.07 -12.01
CA TYR A 145 -11.61 -6.79 -10.68
C TYR A 145 -12.05 -5.42 -10.16
N TYR A 146 -11.98 -4.39 -10.99
CA TYR A 146 -12.42 -3.05 -10.60
C TYR A 146 -13.93 -2.98 -10.40
N SER A 147 -14.71 -3.52 -11.34
CA SER A 147 -16.18 -3.57 -11.23
C SER A 147 -16.66 -4.32 -9.98
N ASP A 148 -16.01 -5.44 -9.63
CA ASP A 148 -16.31 -6.21 -8.42
C ASP A 148 -16.09 -5.37 -7.15
N ILE A 149 -15.03 -4.55 -7.12
CA ILE A 149 -14.79 -3.63 -6.00
C ILE A 149 -15.88 -2.55 -5.98
N GLU A 150 -16.12 -1.86 -7.09
CA GLU A 150 -17.12 -0.78 -7.21
C GLU A 150 -18.51 -1.22 -6.76
N SER A 151 -18.93 -2.43 -7.13
CA SER A 151 -20.23 -3.01 -6.75
C SER A 151 -20.43 -3.10 -5.23
N ARG A 152 -19.34 -3.12 -4.45
CA ARG A 152 -19.35 -3.16 -2.99
C ARG A 152 -19.23 -1.78 -2.34
N LEU A 153 -18.96 -0.72 -3.11
CA LEU A 153 -18.78 0.65 -2.60
C LEU A 153 -20.11 1.43 -2.49
N THR A 154 -21.19 0.75 -2.13
CA THR A 154 -22.54 1.33 -2.06
C THR A 154 -22.82 2.10 -0.77
N SER A 155 -22.01 1.89 0.27
CA SER A 155 -22.07 2.63 1.54
C SER A 155 -20.73 2.59 2.28
N PRO A 156 -20.48 3.50 3.24
CA PRO A 156 -19.26 3.44 4.06
C PRO A 156 -19.08 2.10 4.78
N LYS A 157 -20.18 1.49 5.25
CA LYS A 157 -20.17 0.17 5.89
C LYS A 157 -19.71 -0.91 4.92
N ASN A 158 -20.27 -0.95 3.72
CA ASN A 158 -19.93 -1.96 2.71
C ASN A 158 -18.50 -1.78 2.19
N ALA A 159 -18.04 -0.53 2.05
CA ALA A 159 -16.64 -0.22 1.73
C ALA A 159 -15.68 -0.74 2.81
N TRP A 160 -16.02 -0.56 4.09
CA TRP A 160 -15.24 -1.10 5.21
C TRP A 160 -15.22 -2.64 5.23
N GLU A 161 -16.36 -3.28 4.98
CA GLU A 161 -16.45 -4.74 4.87
C GLU A 161 -15.64 -5.29 3.69
N MET A 162 -15.65 -4.59 2.54
CA MET A 162 -14.81 -4.92 1.38
C MET A 162 -13.33 -4.84 1.74
N LEU A 163 -12.93 -3.77 2.41
CA LEU A 163 -11.55 -3.57 2.84
C LEU A 163 -11.09 -4.66 3.82
N ARG A 164 -11.91 -4.96 4.84
CA ARG A 164 -11.62 -6.05 5.80
C ARG A 164 -11.50 -7.41 5.12
N ASP A 165 -12.38 -7.70 4.17
CA ASP A 165 -12.33 -8.94 3.38
C ASP A 165 -11.08 -9.01 2.49
N PHE A 166 -10.62 -7.87 1.96
CA PHE A 166 -9.37 -7.78 1.21
C PHE A 166 -8.15 -8.07 2.10
N THR A 167 -8.10 -7.49 3.31
CA THR A 167 -6.94 -7.61 4.20
C THR A 167 -6.88 -8.90 5.01
N ALA A 168 -8.00 -9.59 5.19
CA ALA A 168 -8.10 -10.74 6.09
C ALA A 168 -7.08 -11.86 5.85
N LYS A 169 -6.54 -11.96 4.63
CA LYS A 169 -5.56 -12.98 4.22
C LYS A 169 -4.16 -12.43 3.94
N ILE A 170 -3.91 -11.15 4.22
CA ILE A 170 -2.63 -10.49 3.99
C ILE A 170 -1.96 -10.20 5.32
N CYS A 171 -0.96 -11.01 5.69
CA CYS A 171 -0.23 -10.78 6.94
C CYS A 171 0.48 -9.42 6.89
N HIS A 172 0.54 -8.73 8.04
CA HIS A 172 1.16 -7.40 8.21
C HIS A 172 0.52 -6.25 7.42
N MET A 173 -0.59 -6.47 6.72
CA MET A 173 -1.31 -5.44 5.98
C MET A 173 -2.65 -5.13 6.65
N GLY A 174 -2.65 -4.09 7.47
CA GLY A 174 -3.87 -3.59 8.12
C GLY A 174 -4.77 -2.79 7.17
N GLU A 175 -5.95 -2.41 7.66
CA GLU A 175 -6.93 -1.64 6.92
C GLU A 175 -6.38 -0.29 6.45
N GLY A 176 -5.52 0.37 7.23
CA GLY A 176 -4.91 1.65 6.86
C GLY A 176 -4.08 1.58 5.57
N LEU A 177 -3.09 0.67 5.52
CA LEU A 177 -2.24 0.49 4.32
C LEU A 177 -3.05 0.00 3.12
N SER A 178 -4.13 -0.73 3.38
CA SER A 178 -5.00 -1.25 2.33
C SER A 178 -5.91 -0.18 1.78
N ALA A 179 -6.38 0.74 2.60
CA ALA A 179 -7.10 1.92 2.14
C ALA A 179 -6.20 2.79 1.26
N ASP A 180 -4.93 2.96 1.64
CA ASP A 180 -3.94 3.64 0.81
C ASP A 180 -3.71 2.94 -0.53
N PHE A 181 -3.60 1.61 -0.54
CA PHE A 181 -3.57 0.84 -1.79
C PHE A 181 -4.83 1.08 -2.65
N MET A 182 -6.02 0.91 -2.08
CA MET A 182 -7.29 1.07 -2.81
C MET A 182 -7.42 2.48 -3.41
N LYS A 183 -7.03 3.51 -2.65
CA LYS A 183 -6.94 4.90 -3.12
C LYS A 183 -5.99 5.01 -4.31
N ASN A 184 -4.78 4.45 -4.21
CA ASN A 184 -3.75 4.56 -5.25
C ASN A 184 -4.14 3.86 -6.56
N ILE A 185 -5.04 2.88 -6.51
CA ILE A 185 -5.60 2.24 -7.71
C ILE A 185 -6.94 2.82 -8.16
N GLY A 186 -7.34 3.99 -7.65
CA GLY A 186 -8.47 4.78 -8.14
C GLY A 186 -9.78 4.70 -7.35
N PHE A 187 -9.83 3.97 -6.23
CA PHE A 187 -11.00 3.94 -5.36
C PHE A 187 -10.98 5.08 -4.34
N HIS A 188 -11.35 6.27 -4.80
CA HIS A 188 -11.32 7.52 -4.01
C HIS A 188 -12.14 7.50 -2.71
N VAL A 189 -13.10 6.57 -2.56
CA VAL A 189 -13.85 6.40 -1.30
C VAL A 189 -12.95 6.02 -0.12
N PHE A 190 -11.75 5.50 -0.40
CA PHE A 190 -10.74 5.13 0.59
C PHE A 190 -9.68 6.21 0.82
N VAL A 191 -9.87 7.41 0.27
CA VAL A 191 -9.08 8.57 0.70
C VAL A 191 -9.30 8.71 2.19
N LYS A 192 -8.25 8.45 2.96
CA LYS A 192 -8.23 8.65 4.40
C LYS A 192 -8.40 10.16 4.63
N PRO A 193 -9.55 10.65 5.12
CA PRO A 193 -9.56 11.98 5.70
C PRO A 193 -8.74 11.80 6.96
N ASP A 194 -7.51 12.31 6.97
CA ASP A 194 -6.71 12.28 8.18
C ASP A 194 -7.56 12.95 9.27
N PHE A 195 -7.76 12.28 10.42
CA PHE A 195 -8.52 12.83 11.54
C PHE A 195 -7.99 14.21 11.96
N HIS A 196 -6.72 14.49 11.68
CA HIS A 196 -6.09 15.79 11.88
C HIS A 196 -6.41 16.78 10.74
N PHE A 197 -6.65 16.33 9.50
CA PHE A 197 -7.19 17.16 8.41
C PHE A 197 -8.63 17.58 8.69
N LEU A 198 -9.47 16.66 9.19
CA LEU A 198 -10.85 16.97 9.60
C LEU A 198 -10.90 18.06 10.69
N ARG A 199 -9.89 18.12 11.57
CA ARG A 199 -9.75 19.18 12.57
C ARG A 199 -9.21 20.50 12.03
N GLN A 200 -8.43 20.48 10.94
CA GLN A 200 -7.78 21.68 10.39
C GLN A 200 -8.55 22.29 9.21
N LEU A 201 -9.33 21.50 8.49
CA LEU A 201 -10.12 21.89 7.32
C LEU A 201 -11.49 21.18 7.31
N PRO A 202 -12.39 21.50 8.25
CA PRO A 202 -13.70 20.82 8.40
C PRO A 202 -14.57 20.94 7.14
N GLU A 203 -14.45 22.07 6.43
CA GLU A 203 -15.16 22.43 5.21
C GLU A 203 -14.94 21.41 4.07
N LEU A 204 -13.83 20.66 4.09
CA LEU A 204 -13.45 19.72 3.04
C LEU A 204 -14.08 18.33 3.18
N ALA A 205 -14.72 18.05 4.32
CA ALA A 205 -15.37 16.77 4.58
C ALA A 205 -16.88 16.79 4.31
N GLY A 206 -17.44 17.93 3.88
CA GLY A 206 -18.89 18.10 3.77
C GLY A 206 -19.61 17.92 5.11
N VAL A 207 -18.88 18.01 6.23
CA VAL A 207 -19.45 18.06 7.57
C VAL A 207 -19.73 19.53 7.83
N ASP A 208 -20.82 20.03 7.23
CA ASP A 208 -21.44 21.25 7.73
C ASP A 208 -21.88 20.98 9.17
N THR A 209 -21.43 21.86 10.06
CA THR A 209 -21.80 22.11 11.47
C THR A 209 -22.76 21.15 12.17
#